data_AF-A0A7G6VT28-F1
#
_entry.id   AF-A0A7G6VT28-F1
#
_cell.length_a   1.000
_cell.length_b   1.000
_cell.length_c   1.000
_cell.angle_alpha   90.00
_cell.angle_beta   90.00
_cell.angle_gamma   90.00
#
_symmetry.space_group_name_H-M   'P 1'
#
loop_
_entity.id
_entity.type
_entity.pdbx_description
1 polymer ?
#
loop_
_entity_poly.entity_id
_entity_poly.type
_entity_poly.pdbx_seq_one_letter_code
_entity_poly.pdbx_strand_id
1 'polypeptide(L)'
;MIKKLPPDLWQQRLQFILERIESSESKSSIELGLRHMFHLSQLAPGPFGELSRPIVDESAFEQLLYSGDLDAAALALIGDAARLFGQYDAISKLYAVKIEFSELSIVSESTGLSLVSAIISSWVKSFLAIYQKYGESVNLNRPGYQFGSLPPPNEH
;
A
#
# COMPACT_ATOMS: atom_id res chain seq x y z
N MET A 1 5.09 16.28 15.78
CA MET A 1 5.78 15.95 14.52
C MET A 1 6.22 14.50 14.61
N ILE A 2 5.66 13.61 13.80
CA ILE A 2 6.04 12.18 13.81
C ILE A 2 7.44 12.06 13.22
N LYS A 3 8.37 11.47 13.97
CA LYS A 3 9.75 11.24 13.50
C LYS A 3 9.74 10.09 12.48
N LYS A 4 10.15 10.38 11.25
CA LYS A 4 10.28 9.36 10.19
C LYS A 4 11.31 8.30 10.57
N LEU A 5 11.11 7.07 10.11
CA LEU A 5 12.07 5.98 10.31
C LEU A 5 13.26 6.14 9.37
N PRO A 6 14.47 5.68 9.77
CA PRO A 6 15.56 5.45 8.84
C PRO A 6 15.12 4.50 7.71
N PRO A 7 15.53 4.71 6.45
CA PRO A 7 15.09 3.91 5.31
C PRO A 7 15.32 2.41 5.47
N ASP A 8 16.50 1.99 5.90
CA ASP A 8 16.79 0.57 6.16
C ASP A 8 15.87 -0.05 7.21
N LEU A 9 15.57 0.69 8.28
CA LEU A 9 14.67 0.21 9.33
C LEU A 9 13.22 0.12 8.83
N TRP A 10 12.79 1.08 8.01
CA TRP A 10 11.47 1.05 7.40
C TRP A 10 11.33 -0.15 6.45
N GLN A 11 12.34 -0.42 5.62
CA GLN A 11 12.40 -1.60 4.75
C GLN A 11 12.36 -2.91 5.54
N GLN A 12 13.16 -3.03 6.61
CA GLN A 12 13.14 -4.21 7.48
C GLN A 12 11.75 -4.47 8.08
N ARG A 13 11.01 -3.39 8.44
CA ARG A 13 9.65 -3.51 8.96
C ARG A 13 8.65 -3.96 7.90
N LEU A 14 8.80 -3.51 6.65
CA LEU A 14 8.02 -4.02 5.53
C LEU A 14 8.24 -5.52 5.33
N GLN A 15 9.50 -5.96 5.30
CA GLN A 15 9.85 -7.37 5.15
C GLN A 15 9.23 -8.23 6.27
N PHE A 16 9.29 -7.76 7.52
CA PHE A 16 8.68 -8.44 8.66
C PHE A 16 7.15 -8.59 8.53
N ILE A 17 6.44 -7.60 7.98
CA ILE A 17 5.00 -7.70 7.73
C ILE A 17 4.69 -8.78 6.70
N LEU A 18 5.46 -8.82 5.61
CA LEU A 18 5.28 -9.81 4.55
C LEU A 18 5.42 -11.24 5.10
N GLU A 19 6.51 -11.52 5.81
CA GLU A 19 6.76 -12.83 6.43
C GLU A 19 5.66 -13.25 7.40
N ARG A 20 5.11 -12.29 8.16
CA ARG A 20 4.06 -12.56 9.15
C ARG A 20 2.72 -12.89 8.50
N ILE A 21 2.37 -12.24 7.39
CA ILE A 21 1.11 -12.50 6.69
C ILE A 21 1.17 -13.81 5.93
N GLU A 22 2.31 -14.11 5.31
CA GLU A 22 2.53 -15.40 4.64
C GLU A 22 2.52 -16.59 5.61
N SER A 23 2.85 -16.38 6.89
CA SER A 23 2.82 -17.42 7.93
C SER A 23 1.50 -17.57 8.69
N SER A 24 0.62 -16.56 8.69
CA SER A 24 -0.69 -16.64 9.36
C SER A 24 -1.73 -15.69 8.75
N GLU A 25 -2.74 -16.27 8.12
CA GLU A 25 -3.92 -15.56 7.60
C GLU A 25 -5.10 -15.53 8.57
N SER A 26 -4.85 -15.66 9.88
CA SER A 26 -5.93 -15.45 10.86
C SER A 26 -6.44 -14.01 10.79
N LYS A 27 -7.75 -13.81 11.03
CA LYS A 27 -8.37 -12.48 11.02
C LYS A 27 -7.61 -11.46 11.89
N SER A 28 -7.18 -11.87 13.08
CA SER A 28 -6.41 -11.02 14.00
C SER A 28 -5.01 -10.69 13.48
N SER A 29 -4.36 -11.61 12.78
CA SER A 29 -3.06 -11.37 12.12
C SER A 29 -3.20 -10.35 10.99
N ILE A 30 -4.25 -10.47 10.17
CA ILE A 30 -4.55 -9.55 9.08
C ILE A 30 -4.83 -8.13 9.61
N GLU A 31 -5.71 -8.01 10.61
CA GLU A 31 -6.06 -6.72 11.22
C GLU A 31 -4.82 -6.03 11.82
N LEU A 32 -3.96 -6.79 12.51
CA LEU A 32 -2.69 -6.28 13.02
C LEU A 32 -1.74 -5.86 11.89
N GLY A 33 -1.67 -6.63 10.80
CA GLY A 33 -0.89 -6.30 9.61
C GLY A 33 -1.34 -4.98 8.99
N LEU A 34 -2.64 -4.79 8.83
CA LEU A 34 -3.25 -3.56 8.33
C LEU A 34 -2.91 -2.35 9.21
N ARG A 35 -3.05 -2.47 10.53
CA ARG A 35 -2.63 -1.39 11.46
C ARG A 35 -1.15 -1.06 11.32
N HIS A 36 -0.29 -2.08 11.27
CA HIS A 36 1.14 -1.87 11.11
C HIS A 36 1.48 -1.18 9.79
N MET A 37 0.86 -1.55 8.67
CA MET A 37 1.06 -0.87 7.40
C MET A 37 0.63 0.58 7.44
N PHE A 38 -0.54 0.87 8.03
CA PHE A 38 -1.03 2.23 8.19
C PHE A 38 -0.04 3.09 9.00
N HIS A 39 0.47 2.55 10.11
CA HIS A 39 1.47 3.27 10.90
C HIS A 39 2.81 3.41 10.15
N LEU A 40 3.23 2.39 9.39
CA LEU A 40 4.46 2.46 8.61
C LEU A 40 4.38 3.49 7.48
N SER A 41 3.23 3.69 6.84
CA SER A 41 3.10 4.74 5.82
C SER A 41 3.25 6.14 6.42
N GLN A 42 2.69 6.37 7.62
CA GLN A 42 2.92 7.61 8.36
C GLN A 42 4.41 7.81 8.71
N LEU A 43 5.14 6.73 8.96
CA LEU A 43 6.57 6.73 9.30
C LEU A 43 7.50 6.68 8.08
N ALA A 44 6.96 6.59 6.87
CA ALA A 44 7.75 6.39 5.67
C ALA A 44 8.71 7.58 5.39
N PRO A 45 9.97 7.30 5.04
CA PRO A 45 11.00 8.32 4.85
C PRO A 45 10.90 9.02 3.50
N GLY A 46 11.21 10.33 3.50
CA GLY A 46 11.31 11.15 2.30
C GLY A 46 10.17 10.92 1.30
N PRO A 47 10.47 10.56 0.04
CA PRO A 47 9.49 10.39 -1.04
C PRO A 47 8.54 9.20 -0.82
N PHE A 48 8.95 8.19 -0.03
CA PHE A 48 8.07 7.08 0.31
C PHE A 48 6.84 7.53 1.11
N GLY A 49 6.95 8.66 1.84
CA GLY A 49 5.82 9.25 2.56
C GLY A 49 4.67 9.65 1.65
N GLU A 50 4.97 10.20 0.46
CA GLU A 50 3.94 10.58 -0.50
C GLU A 50 3.38 9.35 -1.22
N LEU A 51 4.24 8.43 -1.62
CA LEU A 51 3.85 7.20 -2.33
C LEU A 51 3.00 6.24 -1.48
N SER A 52 3.27 6.19 -0.17
CA SER A 52 2.60 5.27 0.76
C SER A 52 1.39 5.88 1.47
N ARG A 53 1.11 7.17 1.24
CA ARG A 53 0.07 7.90 1.97
C ARG A 53 -1.31 7.23 1.77
N PRO A 54 -1.98 6.79 2.84
CA PRO A 54 -3.34 6.26 2.76
C PRO A 54 -4.32 7.33 2.26
N ILE A 55 -5.38 6.89 1.57
CA ILE A 55 -6.45 7.77 1.07
C ILE A 55 -7.26 8.34 2.24
N VAL A 56 -7.44 7.55 3.29
CA VAL A 56 -8.23 7.90 4.48
C VAL A 56 -7.33 8.30 5.65
N ASP A 57 -7.87 9.07 6.57
CA ASP A 57 -7.19 9.35 7.84
C ASP A 57 -7.27 8.16 8.82
N GLU A 58 -6.53 8.27 9.93
CA GLU A 58 -6.43 7.21 10.93
C GLU A 58 -7.77 6.88 11.59
N SER A 59 -8.62 7.88 11.82
CA SER A 59 -9.92 7.67 12.44
C SER A 59 -10.84 6.87 11.53
N ALA A 60 -10.90 7.23 10.24
CA ALA A 60 -11.69 6.50 9.25
C ALA A 60 -11.13 5.08 9.04
N PHE A 61 -9.80 4.92 9.03
CA PHE A 61 -9.16 3.62 8.92
C PHE A 61 -9.51 2.69 10.10
N GLU A 62 -9.40 3.17 11.33
CA GLU A 62 -9.74 2.38 12.52
C GLU A 62 -11.23 2.05 12.59
N GLN A 63 -12.12 2.90 12.05
CA GLN A 63 -13.53 2.57 11.92
C GLN A 63 -13.78 1.37 10.99
N LEU A 64 -13.06 1.29 9.85
CA LEU A 64 -13.14 0.14 8.94
C LEU A 64 -12.66 -1.15 9.61
N LEU A 65 -11.57 -1.07 10.38
CA LEU A 65 -11.09 -2.22 11.16
C LEU A 65 -12.09 -2.64 12.23
N TYR A 66 -12.66 -1.67 12.96
CA TYR A 66 -13.64 -1.93 14.01
C TYR A 66 -14.93 -2.56 13.47
N SER A 67 -15.40 -2.14 12.29
CA SER A 67 -16.55 -2.76 11.62
C SER A 67 -16.23 -4.13 11.02
N GLY A 68 -14.95 -4.53 11.00
CA GLY A 68 -14.49 -5.78 10.41
C GLY A 68 -14.45 -5.76 8.88
N ASP A 69 -14.53 -4.59 8.25
CA ASP A 69 -14.43 -4.42 6.80
C ASP A 69 -12.96 -4.32 6.39
N LEU A 70 -12.29 -5.48 6.47
CA LEU A 70 -10.84 -5.57 6.23
C LEU A 70 -10.47 -5.34 4.76
N ASP A 71 -11.38 -5.67 3.83
CA ASP A 71 -11.19 -5.41 2.40
C ASP A 71 -11.18 -3.89 2.12
N ALA A 72 -12.16 -3.16 2.66
CA ALA A 72 -12.19 -1.70 2.53
C ALA A 72 -10.97 -1.05 3.22
N ALA A 73 -10.57 -1.54 4.40
CA ALA A 73 -9.36 -1.06 5.07
C ALA A 73 -8.10 -1.28 4.22
N ALA A 74 -7.96 -2.47 3.61
CA ALA A 74 -6.81 -2.77 2.73
C ALA A 74 -6.78 -1.86 1.49
N LEU A 75 -7.93 -1.61 0.87
CA LEU A 75 -8.05 -0.70 -0.26
C LEU A 75 -7.71 0.75 0.14
N ALA A 76 -8.11 1.18 1.33
CA ALA A 76 -7.85 2.52 1.84
C ALA A 76 -6.36 2.82 2.09
N LEU A 77 -5.51 1.79 2.20
CA LEU A 77 -4.05 1.91 2.28
C LEU A 77 -3.38 2.19 0.92
N ILE A 78 -4.07 1.97 -0.19
CA ILE A 78 -3.53 2.18 -1.53
C ILE A 78 -3.66 3.66 -1.86
N GLY A 79 -2.59 4.42 -1.68
CA GLY A 79 -2.58 5.85 -2.01
C GLY A 79 -2.79 6.12 -3.50
N ASP A 80 -3.13 7.38 -3.82
CA ASP A 80 -3.45 7.84 -5.18
C ASP A 80 -2.29 7.65 -6.19
N ALA A 81 -1.06 7.52 -5.70
CA ALA A 81 0.13 7.27 -6.51
C ALA A 81 0.16 5.87 -7.15
N ALA A 82 -0.72 4.96 -6.73
CA ALA A 82 -0.77 3.58 -7.16
C ALA A 82 -2.12 3.19 -7.77
N ARG A 83 -2.09 2.30 -8.76
CA ARG A 83 -3.29 1.64 -9.29
C ARG A 83 -3.35 0.21 -8.82
N LEU A 84 -4.54 -0.21 -8.37
CA LEU A 84 -4.79 -1.58 -7.93
C LEU A 84 -5.69 -2.31 -8.92
N PHE A 85 -5.28 -3.52 -9.28
CA PHE A 85 -6.07 -4.46 -10.07
C PHE A 85 -6.19 -5.75 -9.27
N GLY A 86 -7.42 -6.21 -9.02
CA GLY A 86 -7.68 -7.46 -8.31
C GLY A 86 -8.59 -8.36 -9.13
N GLN A 87 -8.29 -9.66 -9.13
CA GLN A 87 -9.15 -10.68 -9.72
C GLN A 87 -9.18 -11.92 -8.83
N TYR A 88 -10.32 -12.59 -8.78
CA TYR A 88 -10.44 -13.91 -8.16
C TYR A 88 -10.30 -14.99 -9.24
N ASP A 89 -9.34 -15.89 -9.08
CA ASP A 89 -9.18 -17.05 -9.95
C ASP A 89 -9.94 -18.24 -9.35
N ALA A 90 -11.02 -18.64 -10.03
CA ALA A 90 -11.86 -19.76 -9.60
C ALA A 90 -11.17 -21.13 -9.68
N ILE A 91 -10.12 -21.28 -10.49
CA ILE A 91 -9.39 -22.55 -10.66
C ILE A 91 -8.44 -22.74 -9.47
N SER A 92 -7.57 -21.77 -9.22
CA SER A 92 -6.64 -21.82 -8.08
C SER A 92 -7.31 -21.51 -6.74
N LYS A 93 -8.51 -20.90 -6.77
CA LYS A 93 -9.25 -20.39 -5.60
C LYS A 93 -8.48 -19.31 -4.84
N LEU A 94 -7.64 -18.55 -5.54
CA LEU A 94 -6.83 -17.48 -4.99
C LEU A 94 -7.27 -16.13 -5.56
N TYR A 95 -7.08 -15.08 -4.76
CA TYR A 95 -7.07 -13.71 -5.25
C TYR A 95 -5.70 -13.42 -5.84
N ALA A 96 -5.67 -12.85 -7.03
CA ALA A 96 -4.48 -12.27 -7.63
C ALA A 96 -4.63 -10.74 -7.64
N VAL A 97 -3.67 -10.05 -7.04
CA VAL A 97 -3.63 -8.59 -6.97
C VAL A 97 -2.37 -8.09 -7.62
N LYS A 98 -2.52 -7.05 -8.44
CA LYS A 98 -1.43 -6.31 -9.06
C LYS A 98 -1.52 -4.85 -8.63
N ILE A 99 -0.42 -4.32 -8.12
CA ILE A 99 -0.26 -2.89 -7.80
C ILE A 99 0.76 -2.29 -8.76
N GLU A 100 0.40 -1.17 -9.36
CA GLU A 100 1.20 -0.47 -10.35
C GLU A 100 1.48 0.98 -9.91
N PHE A 101 2.76 1.33 -9.87
CA PHE A 101 3.25 2.71 -9.80
C PHE A 101 3.76 3.11 -11.18
N SER A 102 2.84 3.54 -12.06
CA SER A 102 3.12 3.73 -13.49
C SER A 102 4.32 4.67 -13.74
N GLU A 103 4.45 5.73 -12.95
CA GLU A 103 5.52 6.71 -13.12
C GLU A 103 6.92 6.18 -12.78
N LEU A 104 6.98 5.26 -11.84
CA LEU A 104 8.20 4.58 -11.41
C LEU A 104 8.48 3.33 -12.24
N SER A 105 7.56 2.97 -13.15
CA SER A 105 7.58 1.71 -13.91
C SER A 105 7.84 0.53 -12.98
N ILE A 106 7.10 0.48 -11.87
CA ILE A 106 7.09 -0.62 -10.91
C ILE A 106 5.71 -1.26 -10.95
N VAL A 107 5.72 -2.58 -11.12
CA VAL A 107 4.55 -3.43 -11.03
C VAL A 107 4.90 -4.56 -10.07
N SER A 108 4.02 -4.83 -9.11
CA SER A 108 4.14 -5.98 -8.22
C SER A 108 2.85 -6.76 -8.21
N GLU A 109 2.98 -8.08 -8.22
CA GLU A 109 1.87 -9.00 -8.22
C GLU A 109 2.02 -9.98 -7.06
N SER A 110 0.92 -10.28 -6.38
CA SER A 110 0.85 -11.33 -5.38
C SER A 110 -0.48 -12.05 -5.44
N THR A 111 -0.46 -13.31 -5.00
CA THR A 111 -1.65 -14.09 -4.75
C THR A 111 -1.88 -14.30 -3.26
N GLY A 112 -3.12 -14.54 -2.86
CA GLY A 112 -3.51 -14.81 -1.47
C GLY A 112 -4.85 -15.53 -1.38
N LEU A 113 -5.14 -16.17 -0.26
CA LEU A 113 -6.44 -16.84 -0.07
C LEU A 113 -7.56 -15.81 0.21
N SER A 114 -7.19 -14.60 0.60
CA SER A 114 -8.09 -13.45 0.75
C SER A 114 -7.64 -12.29 -0.12
N LEU A 115 -8.57 -11.40 -0.46
CA LEU A 115 -8.24 -10.16 -1.15
C LEU A 115 -7.26 -9.34 -0.31
N VAL A 116 -7.53 -9.17 0.98
CA VAL A 116 -6.64 -8.45 1.91
C VAL A 116 -5.21 -8.98 1.89
N SER A 117 -5.00 -10.29 2.04
CA SER A 117 -3.64 -10.85 2.07
C SER A 117 -2.90 -10.61 0.75
N ALA A 118 -3.58 -10.74 -0.39
CA ALA A 118 -3.01 -10.41 -1.70
C ALA A 118 -2.67 -8.91 -1.86
N ILE A 119 -3.52 -8.02 -1.35
CA ILE A 119 -3.29 -6.56 -1.34
C ILE A 119 -2.05 -6.23 -0.51
N ILE A 120 -1.99 -6.70 0.74
CA ILE A 120 -0.89 -6.39 1.64
C ILE A 120 0.44 -6.87 1.04
N SER A 121 0.49 -8.11 0.57
CA SER A 121 1.70 -8.67 -0.03
C SER A 121 2.13 -7.88 -1.27
N SER A 122 1.20 -7.48 -2.12
CA SER A 122 1.50 -6.68 -3.32
C SER A 122 1.99 -5.28 -2.95
N TRP A 123 1.41 -4.66 -1.93
CA TRP A 123 1.80 -3.32 -1.47
C TRP A 123 3.22 -3.34 -0.92
N VAL A 124 3.52 -4.30 -0.03
CA VAL A 124 4.87 -4.47 0.54
C VAL A 124 5.89 -4.73 -0.57
N LYS A 125 5.63 -5.68 -1.47
CA LYS A 125 6.54 -5.99 -2.59
C LYS A 125 6.78 -4.77 -3.49
N SER A 126 5.76 -3.93 -3.70
CA SER A 126 5.92 -2.69 -4.48
C SER A 126 6.95 -1.77 -3.85
N PHE A 127 6.86 -1.53 -2.54
CA PHE A 127 7.80 -0.65 -1.84
C PHE A 127 9.20 -1.25 -1.73
N LEU A 128 9.31 -2.56 -1.55
CA LEU A 128 10.60 -3.25 -1.63
C LEU A 128 11.23 -3.13 -3.02
N ALA A 129 10.44 -3.27 -4.09
CA ALA A 129 10.90 -3.10 -5.47
C ALA A 129 11.32 -1.65 -5.78
N ILE A 130 10.56 -0.66 -5.29
CA ILE A 130 10.94 0.76 -5.41
C ILE A 130 12.26 1.00 -4.68
N TYR A 131 12.41 0.49 -3.44
CA TYR A 131 13.65 0.62 -2.67
C TYR A 131 14.83 -0.06 -3.37
N GLN A 132 14.65 -1.26 -3.91
CA GLN A 132 15.71 -1.95 -4.65
C GLN A 132 16.14 -1.21 -5.92
N LYS A 133 15.19 -0.58 -6.63
CA LYS A 133 15.46 0.11 -7.89
C LYS A 133 16.08 1.50 -7.70
N TYR A 134 15.69 2.22 -6.67
CA TYR A 134 16.03 3.65 -6.50
C TYR A 134 16.75 3.98 -5.19
N GLY A 135 16.76 3.05 -4.22
CA GLY A 135 17.30 3.26 -2.88
C GLY A 135 16.68 4.47 -2.19
N GLU A 136 17.53 5.23 -1.49
CA GLU A 136 17.15 6.51 -0.87
C GLU A 136 16.98 7.66 -1.88
N SER A 137 17.36 7.45 -3.15
CA SER A 137 17.42 8.50 -4.19
C SER A 137 16.14 8.63 -5.00
N VAL A 138 15.01 8.10 -4.52
CA VAL A 138 13.71 8.26 -5.19
C VAL A 138 13.43 9.76 -5.35
N ASN A 139 13.34 10.24 -6.58
CA ASN A 139 13.08 11.64 -6.88
C ASN A 139 11.74 11.72 -7.61
N LEU A 140 10.71 12.20 -6.92
CA LEU A 140 9.35 12.35 -7.47
C LEU A 140 9.23 13.58 -8.38
N ASN A 141 10.28 14.39 -8.52
CA ASN A 141 10.33 15.54 -9.41
C ASN A 141 10.49 15.12 -10.88
N ARG A 142 9.42 14.58 -11.48
CA ARG A 142 9.20 14.73 -12.92
C ARG A 142 8.29 15.94 -13.16
N PRO A 143 8.61 16.83 -14.11
CA PRO A 143 7.80 18.00 -14.39
C PRO A 143 6.45 17.54 -14.96
N GLY A 144 5.37 17.71 -14.18
CA GLY A 144 4.02 17.31 -14.57
C GLY A 144 3.04 17.06 -13.43
N TYR A 145 3.52 16.92 -12.19
CA TYR A 145 2.67 16.66 -11.03
C TYR A 145 2.00 17.94 -10.49
N GLN A 146 0.70 18.12 -10.75
CA GLN A 146 -0.20 18.85 -9.87
C GLN A 146 -1.10 17.83 -9.18
N PHE A 147 -0.99 17.71 -7.86
CA PHE A 147 -2.00 17.02 -7.07
C PHE A 147 -3.35 17.75 -7.24
N GLY A 148 -4.32 17.07 -7.86
CA GLY A 148 -5.75 17.36 -7.64
C GLY A 148 -6.32 18.68 -8.19
N SER A 149 -5.98 19.07 -9.42
CA SER A 149 -6.84 20.01 -10.15
C SER A 149 -8.00 19.24 -10.78
N LEU A 150 -9.18 19.26 -10.15
CA LEU A 150 -10.44 18.87 -10.81
C LEU A 150 -10.54 19.63 -12.14
N PRO A 151 -10.95 18.98 -13.25
CA PRO A 151 -11.24 19.71 -14.48
C PRO A 151 -12.33 20.74 -14.18
N PRO A 152 -12.20 22.00 -14.68
CA PRO A 152 -13.25 22.99 -14.50
C PRO A 152 -14.57 22.43 -15.06
N PRO A 153 -15.71 22.70 -14.42
CA PRO A 153 -16.99 22.21 -14.90
C PRO A 153 -17.22 22.75 -16.31
N ASN A 154 -17.45 21.84 -17.26
CA ASN A 154 -17.91 22.21 -18.59
C ASN A 154 -19.26 22.90 -18.45
N GLU A 155 -19.31 24.19 -18.76
CA GLU A 155 -20.57 24.89 -19.02
C GLU A 155 -21.17 24.30 -20.31
N HIS A 156 -22.23 23.52 -20.16
CA HIS A 156 -23.15 23.16 -21.23
C HIS A 156 -24.49 23.87 -21.00
#